data_AF-A0A7X8AHD6-F1
#
_entry.id   AF-A0A7X8AHD6-F1
#
_cell.length_a   1.000
_cell.length_b   1.000
_cell.length_c   1.000
_cell.angle_alpha   90.00
_cell.angle_beta   90.00
_cell.angle_gamma   90.00
#
_symmetry.space_group_name_H-M   'P 1'
#
loop_
_entity.id
_entity.type
_entity.pdbx_description
1 polymer ?
#
loop_
_entity_poly.entity_id
_entity_poly.type
_entity_poly.pdbx_seq_one_letter_code
_entity_poly.pdbx_strand_id
1 'polypeptide(L)'
;MVLYEEKYTVKTIVWVSIIAGLIIIASSVAVWFSVPKTEELWPIILINALAVLPAIFLLSVMARFMVRIDEKTLSFGYPPIIVRIPLEQIGSITFTKVGFLSSGGIGIRFSSGGG
;
A
#
# COMPACT_ATOMS: atom_id res chain seq x y z
N MET A 1 -7.37 -2.15 -24.40
CA MET A 1 -6.73 -0.82 -24.35
C MET A 1 -7.01 -0.18 -22.99
N VAL A 2 -6.09 0.63 -22.44
CA VAL A 2 -6.34 1.40 -21.19
C VAL A 2 -6.99 2.72 -21.57
N LEU A 3 -8.19 2.97 -21.06
CA LEU A 3 -8.95 4.18 -21.37
C LEU A 3 -8.64 5.32 -20.38
N TYR A 4 -8.34 4.96 -19.12
CA TYR A 4 -8.00 5.92 -18.07
C TYR A 4 -7.12 5.26 -17.01
N GLU A 5 -6.08 5.96 -16.54
CA GLU A 5 -5.25 5.51 -15.43
C GLU A 5 -4.82 6.71 -14.59
N GLU A 6 -5.02 6.63 -13.28
CA GLU A 6 -4.59 7.66 -12.34
C GLU A 6 -3.93 7.02 -11.12
N LYS A 7 -2.80 7.61 -10.70
CA LYS A 7 -1.97 7.13 -9.60
C LYS A 7 -1.86 8.20 -8.54
N TYR A 8 -2.30 7.86 -7.35
CA TYR A 8 -2.31 8.75 -6.20
C TYR A 8 -1.31 8.28 -5.16
N THR A 9 -0.34 9.13 -4.87
CA THR A 9 0.64 8.85 -3.82
C THR A 9 0.04 9.24 -2.48
N VAL A 10 -0.18 8.26 -1.61
CA VAL A 10 -0.70 8.50 -0.26
C VAL A 10 0.49 8.89 0.62
N LYS A 11 0.75 10.20 0.71
CA LYS A 11 1.87 10.76 1.49
C LYS A 11 1.89 10.27 2.95
N THR A 12 0.71 10.08 3.54
CA THR A 12 0.57 9.54 4.90
C THR A 12 1.14 8.13 5.04
N ILE A 13 0.88 7.24 4.07
CA ILE A 13 1.45 5.88 4.06
C ILE A 13 2.97 5.96 3.95
N VAL A 14 3.51 6.84 3.10
CA VAL A 14 4.97 7.01 2.98
C VAL A 14 5.60 7.38 4.31
N TRP A 15 5.02 8.34 5.04
CA TRP A 15 5.52 8.74 6.37
C TRP A 15 5.40 7.62 7.41
N VAL A 16 4.28 6.90 7.43
CA VAL A 16 4.09 5.74 8.32
C VAL A 16 5.13 4.66 8.02
N SER A 17 5.42 4.40 6.75
CA SER A 17 6.45 3.43 6.33
C SER A 17 7.86 3.84 6.76
N ILE A 18 8.20 5.13 6.66
CA ILE A 18 9.49 5.67 7.14
C ILE A 18 9.61 5.49 8.66
N ILE A 19 8.58 5.84 9.42
CA ILE A 19 8.57 5.71 10.89
C ILE A 19 8.68 4.23 11.29
N ALA A 20 7.90 3.35 10.65
CA ALA A 20 7.97 1.91 10.88
C ALA A 20 9.36 1.36 10.58
N GLY A 21 9.98 1.75 9.46
CA GLY A 21 11.34 1.38 9.11
C GLY A 21 12.37 1.82 10.17
N LEU A 22 12.25 3.04 10.68
CA LEU A 22 13.14 3.55 11.75
C LEU A 22 12.97 2.75 13.05
N ILE A 23 11.74 2.45 13.46
CA ILE A 23 11.46 1.63 14.66
C ILE A 23 12.09 0.24 14.51
N ILE A 24 11.95 -0.37 13.34
CA ILE A 24 12.50 -1.68 13.06
C ILE A 24 14.03 -1.67 13.12
N ILE A 25 14.68 -0.68 12.50
CA ILE A 25 16.14 -0.53 12.55
C ILE A 25 16.59 -0.34 14.00
N ALA A 26 15.93 0.56 14.75
CA ALA A 26 16.25 0.81 16.15
C ALA A 26 16.10 -0.47 17.01
N SER A 27 15.04 -1.23 16.80
CA SER A 27 14.82 -2.51 17.50
C SER A 27 15.89 -3.55 17.15
N SER A 28 16.30 -3.63 15.88
CA SER A 28 17.36 -4.54 15.42
C SER A 28 18.71 -4.18 16.04
N VAL A 29 19.02 -2.89 16.12
CA VAL A 29 20.23 -2.37 16.77
C VAL A 29 20.20 -2.63 18.28
N ALA A 30 19.06 -2.42 18.94
CA ALA A 30 18.91 -2.71 20.36
C ALA A 30 19.13 -4.20 20.67
N VAL A 31 18.58 -5.09 19.83
CA VAL A 31 18.81 -6.54 19.94
C VAL A 31 20.29 -6.87 19.73
N TRP A 32 20.94 -6.27 18.74
CA TRP A 32 22.37 -6.46 18.47
C TRP A 32 23.28 -6.14 19.67
N PHE A 33 22.96 -5.08 20.43
CA PHE A 33 23.73 -4.69 21.61
C PHE A 33 23.34 -5.44 22.90
N SER A 34 22.11 -5.97 22.97
CA SER A 34 21.60 -6.62 24.19
C SER A 34 21.90 -8.12 24.24
N VAL A 35 22.20 -8.74 23.10
CA VAL A 35 22.39 -10.18 22.99
C VAL A 35 23.89 -10.53 23.08
N PRO A 36 24.30 -11.47 23.96
CA PRO A 36 25.66 -11.98 23.98
C PRO A 36 25.98 -12.60 22.63
N LYS A 37 27.07 -12.17 21.98
CA LYS A 37 27.43 -12.59 20.63
C LYS A 37 27.98 -14.02 20.63
N THR A 38 27.11 -15.00 20.80
CA THR A 38 27.42 -16.42 20.61
C THR A 38 27.05 -16.84 19.18
N GLU A 39 27.73 -17.86 18.65
CA GLU A 39 27.54 -18.33 17.26
C GLU A 39 26.09 -18.75 16.96
N GLU A 40 25.32 -19.15 17.98
CA GLU A 40 23.93 -19.60 17.86
C GLU A 40 22.93 -18.49 17.53
N LEU A 41 23.29 -17.21 17.74
CA LEU A 41 22.38 -16.07 17.57
C LEU A 41 22.51 -15.39 16.20
N TRP A 42 23.55 -15.71 15.43
CA TRP A 42 23.75 -15.20 14.06
C TRP A 42 22.56 -15.49 13.11
N PRO A 43 21.96 -16.70 13.13
CA PRO A 43 20.81 -17.00 12.28
C PRO A 43 19.57 -16.17 12.62
N ILE A 44 19.35 -15.85 13.90
CA ILE A 44 18.19 -15.08 14.37
C ILE A 44 18.29 -13.63 13.89
N ILE A 45 19.48 -13.03 13.96
CA ILE A 45 19.74 -11.67 13.46
C ILE A 45 19.56 -11.63 11.92
N LEU A 46 20.07 -12.65 11.22
CA LEU A 46 19.94 -12.78 9.77
C LEU A 46 18.46 -12.91 9.35
N ILE A 47 17.67 -13.74 10.02
CA ILE A 47 16.23 -13.92 9.77
C ILE A 47 15.47 -12.61 10.00
N ASN A 48 15.78 -11.89 11.09
CA ASN A 48 15.15 -10.59 11.35
C ASN A 48 15.45 -9.58 10.24
N ALA A 49 16.72 -9.44 9.84
CA ALA A 49 17.09 -8.54 8.74
C ALA A 49 16.39 -8.91 7.41
N LEU A 50 16.28 -10.21 7.12
CA LEU A 50 15.58 -10.74 5.93
C LEU A 50 14.06 -10.53 5.99
N ALA A 51 13.44 -10.56 7.16
CA ALA A 51 11.99 -10.35 7.30
C ALA A 51 11.58 -8.87 7.14
N VAL A 52 12.49 -7.95 7.48
CA VAL A 52 12.24 -6.51 7.46
C VAL A 52 12.25 -5.91 6.06
N LEU A 53 13.16 -6.36 5.20
CA LEU A 53 13.29 -5.84 3.82
C LEU A 53 12.00 -6.04 2.99
N PRO A 54 11.33 -7.21 2.98
CA PRO A 54 10.05 -7.41 2.32
C PRO A 54 8.94 -6.53 2.89
N ALA A 55 8.91 -6.30 4.20
CA ALA A 55 7.90 -5.46 4.84
C ALA A 55 8.03 -4.00 4.38
N ILE A 56 9.25 -3.45 4.36
CA ILE A 56 9.52 -2.11 3.85
C ILE A 56 9.19 -2.02 2.35
N PHE A 57 9.52 -3.04 1.57
CA PHE A 57 9.17 -3.10 0.15
C PHE A 57 7.66 -3.10 -0.08
N LEU A 58 6.90 -3.95 0.63
CA LEU A 58 5.44 -4.00 0.54
C LEU A 58 4.80 -2.67 0.93
N LEU A 59 5.25 -2.07 2.02
CA LEU A 59 4.81 -0.75 2.47
C LEU A 59 5.10 0.35 1.43
N SER A 60 6.21 0.24 0.70
CA SER A 60 6.56 1.17 -0.37
C SER A 60 5.68 1.00 -1.62
N VAL A 61 5.31 -0.24 -1.96
CA VAL A 61 4.42 -0.54 -3.09
C VAL A 61 2.98 -0.11 -2.77
N MET A 62 2.52 -0.30 -1.54
CA MET A 62 1.21 0.14 -1.07
C MET A 62 1.09 1.67 -0.93
N ALA A 63 2.15 2.44 -1.15
CA ALA A 63 2.09 3.90 -1.10
C ALA A 63 1.30 4.53 -2.27
N ARG A 64 0.97 3.73 -3.30
CA ARG A 64 0.28 4.21 -4.49
C ARG A 64 -1.12 3.61 -4.58
N PHE A 65 -2.14 4.44 -4.38
CA PHE A 65 -3.48 4.06 -4.77
C PHE A 65 -3.61 4.22 -6.29
N MET A 66 -4.04 3.17 -6.98
CA MET A 66 -4.22 3.17 -8.42
C MET A 66 -5.71 3.09 -8.73
N VAL A 67 -6.13 3.87 -9.73
CA VAL A 67 -7.44 3.75 -10.37
C VAL A 67 -7.19 3.57 -11.85
N ARG A 68 -7.76 2.53 -12.45
CA ARG A 68 -7.59 2.20 -13.86
C ARG A 68 -8.93 1.78 -14.45
N ILE A 69 -9.27 2.33 -15.61
CA ILE A 69 -10.43 1.92 -16.40
C ILE A 69 -9.91 1.36 -17.71
N ASP A 70 -10.21 0.08 -17.92
CA ASP A 70 -10.03 -0.60 -19.19
C ASP A 70 -11.39 -0.75 -19.88
N GLU A 71 -11.42 -1.25 -21.11
CA GLU A 71 -12.64 -1.43 -21.91
C GLU A 71 -13.75 -2.25 -21.21
N LYS A 72 -13.40 -3.12 -20.25
CA LYS A 72 -14.34 -4.03 -19.59
C LYS A 72 -14.45 -3.85 -18.09
N THR A 73 -13.47 -3.20 -17.45
CA THR A 73 -13.34 -3.21 -15.98
C THR A 73 -12.82 -1.90 -15.43
N LEU A 74 -13.39 -1.50 -14.30
CA LEU A 74 -12.82 -0.53 -13.38
C LEU A 74 -11.98 -1.28 -12.33
N SER A 75 -10.70 -0.96 -12.24
CA SER A 75 -9.77 -1.49 -11.25
C SER A 75 -9.34 -0.38 -10.30
N PHE A 76 -9.41 -0.61 -8.99
CA PHE A 76 -8.91 0.35 -8.01
C PHE A 76 -8.35 -0.33 -6.76
N GLY A 77 -7.37 0.28 -6.11
CA GLY A 77 -6.78 -0.24 -4.89
C GLY A 77 -5.31 0.10 -4.72
N TYR A 78 -4.68 -0.54 -3.72
CA TYR A 78 -3.26 -0.42 -3.42
C TYR A 78 -2.57 -1.71 -3.87
N PRO A 79 -1.59 -1.70 -4.77
CA PRO A 79 -0.90 -2.93 -5.14
C PRO A 79 -0.26 -3.56 -3.88
N PRO A 80 -0.37 -4.89 -3.68
CA PRO A 80 -0.91 -5.89 -4.62
C PRO A 80 -2.44 -6.08 -4.59
N ILE A 81 -3.15 -5.47 -3.64
CA ILE A 81 -4.59 -5.61 -3.41
C ILE A 81 -5.38 -4.64 -4.30
N ILE A 82 -5.75 -5.11 -5.50
CA ILE A 82 -6.54 -4.35 -6.48
C ILE A 82 -7.90 -5.00 -6.65
N VAL A 83 -8.96 -4.24 -6.38
CA VAL A 83 -10.36 -4.64 -6.64
C VAL A 83 -10.65 -4.40 -8.11
N ARG A 84 -11.37 -5.32 -8.76
CA ARG A 84 -11.80 -5.21 -10.17
C ARG A 84 -13.30 -5.37 -10.27
N ILE A 85 -13.97 -4.45 -10.94
CA ILE A 85 -15.42 -4.44 -11.14
C ILE A 85 -15.72 -4.34 -12.64
N PRO A 86 -16.53 -5.24 -13.23
CA PRO A 86 -16.97 -5.13 -14.62
C PRO A 86 -17.78 -3.85 -14.85
N LEU A 87 -17.51 -3.12 -15.94
CA LEU A 87 -18.21 -1.87 -16.27
C LEU A 87 -19.71 -2.10 -16.51
N GLU A 88 -20.11 -3.28 -17.00
CA GLU A 88 -21.50 -3.67 -17.20
C GLU A 88 -22.34 -3.60 -15.91
N GLN A 89 -21.69 -3.74 -14.74
CA GLN A 89 -22.35 -3.70 -13.44
C GLN A 89 -22.42 -2.29 -12.84
N ILE A 90 -21.87 -1.29 -13.54
CA ILE A 90 -21.70 0.07 -13.04
C ILE A 90 -22.65 1.01 -13.78
N GLY A 91 -23.72 1.47 -13.11
CA GLY A 91 -24.65 2.44 -13.69
C GLY A 91 -24.09 3.86 -13.75
N SER A 92 -23.25 4.25 -12.79
CA SER A 92 -22.57 5.54 -12.77
C SER A 92 -21.29 5.50 -11.94
N ILE A 93 -20.30 6.32 -12.32
CA ILE A 93 -19.04 6.51 -11.58
C ILE A 93 -18.96 7.98 -11.18
N THR A 94 -18.87 8.26 -9.88
CA THR A 94 -18.56 9.60 -9.38
C THR A 94 -17.22 9.62 -8.70
N PHE A 95 -16.31 10.45 -9.20
CA PHE A 95 -15.02 10.72 -8.58
C PHE A 95 -15.17 11.89 -7.61
N THR A 96 -15.19 11.59 -6.31
CA THR A 96 -15.20 12.65 -5.29
C THR A 96 -13.79 12.80 -4.72
N LYS A 97 -13.19 13.97 -4.93
CA LYS A 97 -11.97 14.37 -4.21
C LYS A 97 -12.39 14.85 -2.83
N VAL A 98 -12.21 14.02 -1.81
CA VAL A 98 -12.48 14.40 -0.42
C VAL A 98 -11.19 14.90 0.20
N GLY A 99 -11.17 16.12 0.74
CA GLY A 99 -9.96 16.66 1.36
C GLY A 99 -10.22 17.73 2.43
N PHE A 100 -9.79 17.43 3.65
CA PHE A 100 -9.26 18.42 4.58
C PHE A 100 -7.80 18.01 4.89
N LEU A 101 -6.86 18.94 4.75
CA LEU A 101 -5.41 18.77 4.98
C LEU A 101 -4.70 17.71 4.10
N SER A 102 -4.50 17.98 2.82
CA SER A 102 -3.49 17.32 1.94
C SER A 102 -3.52 15.78 1.81
N SER A 103 -4.47 15.10 2.44
CA SER A 103 -4.65 13.65 2.44
C SER A 103 -5.72 13.18 1.44
N GLY A 104 -5.82 13.88 0.30
CA GLY A 104 -6.89 13.71 -0.68
C GLY A 104 -7.18 12.23 -0.99
N GLY A 105 -8.37 11.78 -0.60
CA GLY A 105 -8.88 10.45 -0.92
C GLY A 105 -9.78 10.51 -2.15
N ILE A 106 -9.73 9.48 -2.99
CA ILE A 106 -10.71 9.26 -4.05
C ILE A 106 -11.72 8.28 -3.51
N GLY A 107 -12.93 8.77 -3.28
CA GLY A 107 -14.09 7.90 -3.11
C GLY A 107 -14.62 7.53 -4.49
N ILE A 108 -14.67 6.24 -4.79
CA ILE A 108 -15.42 5.72 -5.94
C ILE A 108 -16.76 5.24 -5.39
N ARG A 109 -17.83 5.98 -5.69
CA ARG A 109 -19.20 5.50 -5.46
C ARG A 109 -19.73 4.97 -6.78
N PHE A 110 -20.16 3.71 -6.77
CA PHE A 110 -20.87 3.11 -7.90
C PHE A 110 -22.29 2.74 -7.44
N SER A 111 -23.27 2.99 -8.29
CA SER A 111 -24.60 2.39 -8.15
C SER A 111 -24.69 1.18 -9.06
N SER A 112 -25.10 0.05 -8.51
CA SER A 112 -25.57 -1.07 -9.31
C SER A 112 -26.96 -0.71 -9.81
N GLY A 113 -27.11 -0.60 -11.13
CA GLY A 113 -28.43 -0.50 -11.74
C GLY A 113 -29.13 -1.84 -11.58
N GLY A 114 -29.95 -1.99 -10.53
CA GLY A 114 -30.99 -3.00 -10.52
C GLY A 114 -31.99 -2.65 -11.62
N GLY A 115 -32.38 -3.64 -12.42
CA GLY A 115 -33.35 -3.49 -13.52
C GLY A 115 -34.70 -2.94 -13.09
#